data_AF-A0A2K3KNI1-F1
#
_entry.id   AF-A0A2K3KNI1-F1
#
_cell.length_a   1.000
_cell.length_b   1.000
_cell.length_c   1.000
_cell.angle_alpha   90.00
_cell.angle_beta   90.00
_cell.angle_gamma   90.00
#
_symmetry.space_group_name_H-M   'P 1'
#
loop_
_entity.id
_entity.type
_entity.pdbx_description
1 polymer ?
#
loop_
_entity_poly.entity_id
_entity_poly.type
_entity_poly.pdbx_seq_one_letter_code
_entity_poly.pdbx_strand_id
1 'polypeptide(L)'
;DELANKFHIPRFAFNGFSLFTICAMESLKSQPLPENASGPFVIPNFPHDIIINSIPPIESKSFMDPLLTIALKSHGFIINSFVELDGDEYVEYYEKIIGHKAWHLGPASLVRKTTEEKAERGEKSTISVQKYLTWLNSKQDNSVVYISFGTICYLPDKQLFEIASALETSGYDFIWVVPEKKGMENESEEEKKKWLPKGFEERNKGMIVRGWAPQVVILGHPALGAFLTHCGWNSVVEAVSAGVPMITWPV
;
A
#
# COMPACT_ATOMS: atom_id res chain seq x y z
N ASP A 1 8.76 -8.74 -24.45
CA ASP A 1 9.18 -10.15 -24.69
C ASP A 1 10.07 -10.31 -25.90
N GLU A 2 9.66 -9.82 -27.08
CA GLU A 2 10.41 -10.03 -28.33
C GLU A 2 11.86 -9.52 -28.32
N LEU A 3 12.12 -8.35 -27.72
CA LEU A 3 13.46 -7.76 -27.70
C LEU A 3 14.45 -8.59 -26.87
N ALA A 4 14.09 -8.94 -25.63
CA ALA A 4 14.95 -9.72 -24.75
C ALA A 4 15.19 -11.13 -25.33
N ASN A 5 14.15 -11.74 -25.89
CA ASN A 5 14.25 -13.06 -26.54
C ASN A 5 15.16 -13.01 -27.78
N LYS A 6 15.04 -11.97 -28.62
CA LYS A 6 15.87 -11.77 -29.82
C LYS A 6 17.37 -11.70 -29.48
N PHE A 7 17.72 -11.16 -28.33
CA PHE A 7 19.11 -11.00 -27.89
C PHE A 7 19.53 -12.00 -26.82
N HIS A 8 18.70 -13.01 -26.51
CA HIS A 8 18.95 -14.01 -25.47
C HIS A 8 19.30 -13.40 -24.09
N ILE A 9 18.66 -12.29 -23.73
CA ILE A 9 18.89 -11.59 -22.46
C ILE A 9 17.94 -12.17 -21.40
N PRO A 10 18.44 -12.69 -20.27
CA PRO A 10 17.61 -13.13 -19.17
C PRO A 10 16.77 -11.98 -18.62
N ARG A 11 15.49 -12.25 -18.36
CA ARG A 11 14.55 -11.29 -17.80
C ARG A 11 14.05 -11.79 -16.45
N PHE A 12 14.08 -10.92 -15.46
CA PHE A 12 13.46 -11.10 -14.16
C PHE A 12 12.42 -10.00 -13.96
N ALA A 13 11.28 -10.35 -13.35
CA ALA A 13 10.23 -9.38 -13.06
C ALA A 13 10.34 -8.92 -11.60
N PHE A 14 10.46 -7.61 -11.37
CA PHE A 14 10.28 -7.06 -10.03
C PHE A 14 8.80 -6.99 -9.71
N ASN A 15 8.40 -7.70 -8.66
CA ASN A 15 7.01 -7.84 -8.25
C ASN A 15 6.75 -7.00 -6.99
N GLY A 16 5.81 -6.07 -7.12
CA GLY A 16 5.38 -5.17 -6.06
C GLY A 16 4.16 -5.65 -5.27
N PHE A 17 3.73 -6.90 -5.43
CA PHE A 17 2.61 -7.52 -4.71
C PHE A 17 3.10 -8.59 -3.73
N SER A 18 2.27 -9.03 -2.79
CA SER A 18 2.59 -10.20 -1.98
C SER A 18 2.64 -11.46 -2.84
N LEU A 19 3.48 -12.43 -2.45
CA LEU A 19 3.50 -13.71 -3.13
C LEU A 19 2.16 -14.44 -2.95
N PHE A 20 1.55 -14.30 -1.77
CA PHE A 20 0.19 -14.74 -1.47
C PHE A 20 -0.81 -14.28 -2.54
N THR A 21 -0.82 -12.99 -2.87
CA THR A 21 -1.77 -12.42 -3.85
C THR A 21 -1.59 -13.04 -5.22
N ILE A 22 -0.35 -13.23 -5.67
CA ILE A 22 -0.05 -13.83 -6.97
C ILE A 22 -0.53 -15.28 -7.01
N CYS A 23 -0.23 -16.04 -5.95
CA CYS A 23 -0.68 -17.42 -5.83
C CYS A 23 -2.21 -17.53 -5.85
N ALA A 24 -2.90 -16.62 -5.15
CA ALA A 24 -4.36 -16.59 -5.10
C ALA A 24 -4.95 -16.28 -6.48
N MET A 25 -4.37 -15.32 -7.19
CA MET A 25 -4.80 -14.97 -8.55
C MET A 25 -4.59 -16.12 -9.53
N GLU A 26 -3.46 -16.80 -9.49
CA GLU A 26 -3.17 -17.93 -10.40
C GLU A 26 -4.01 -19.16 -10.07
N SER A 27 -4.28 -19.42 -8.78
CA SER A 27 -5.28 -20.41 -8.36
C SER A 27 -6.66 -20.11 -8.98
N LEU A 28 -7.18 -18.89 -8.81
CA LEU A 28 -8.49 -18.50 -9.32
C LEU A 28 -8.56 -18.44 -10.86
N LYS A 29 -7.43 -18.26 -11.55
CA LYS A 29 -7.37 -18.41 -13.01
C LYS A 29 -7.43 -19.88 -13.44
N SER A 30 -6.75 -20.76 -12.71
CA SER A 30 -6.74 -22.20 -13.01
C SER A 30 -8.10 -22.87 -12.72
N GLN A 31 -8.81 -22.36 -11.71
CA GLN A 31 -10.16 -22.80 -11.34
C GLN A 31 -11.06 -21.59 -11.11
N PRO A 32 -11.62 -21.01 -12.19
CA PRO A 32 -12.50 -19.86 -12.10
C PRO A 32 -13.75 -20.14 -11.28
N LEU A 33 -14.16 -19.14 -10.50
CA LEU A 33 -15.45 -19.15 -9.82
C LEU A 33 -16.58 -19.03 -10.86
N PRO A 34 -17.77 -19.60 -10.57
CA PRO A 34 -18.96 -19.34 -11.38
C PRO A 34 -19.23 -17.84 -11.51
N GLU A 35 -19.69 -17.39 -12.68
CA GLU A 35 -19.97 -15.96 -12.94
C GLU A 35 -20.97 -15.33 -11.95
N ASN A 36 -21.85 -16.16 -11.37
CA ASN A 36 -22.87 -15.76 -10.40
C ASN A 36 -22.48 -16.09 -8.95
N ALA A 37 -21.21 -16.39 -8.69
CA ALA A 37 -20.75 -16.67 -7.34
C ALA A 37 -21.03 -15.46 -6.44
N SER A 38 -21.79 -15.69 -5.37
CA SER A 38 -22.13 -14.68 -4.38
C SER A 38 -21.87 -15.23 -2.99
N GLY A 39 -21.41 -14.35 -2.10
CA GLY A 39 -21.03 -14.72 -0.75
C GLY A 39 -19.62 -15.29 -0.64
N PRO A 40 -19.23 -15.75 0.56
CA PRO A 40 -17.89 -16.22 0.84
C PRO A 40 -17.55 -17.50 0.07
N PHE A 41 -16.32 -17.59 -0.43
CA PHE A 41 -15.80 -18.79 -1.09
C PHE A 41 -14.38 -19.12 -0.64
N VAL A 42 -13.99 -20.39 -0.74
CA VAL A 42 -12.62 -20.84 -0.46
C VAL A 42 -11.78 -20.76 -1.73
N ILE A 43 -10.55 -20.27 -1.64
CA ILE A 43 -9.60 -20.29 -2.77
C ILE A 43 -9.25 -21.75 -3.09
N PRO A 44 -9.48 -22.24 -4.32
CA PRO A 44 -9.24 -23.63 -4.67
C PRO A 44 -7.74 -23.97 -4.70
N ASN A 45 -7.37 -25.20 -4.33
CA ASN A 45 -5.99 -25.71 -4.39
C ASN A 45 -4.92 -24.81 -3.77
N PHE A 46 -5.28 -24.04 -2.75
CA PHE A 46 -4.38 -23.10 -2.10
C PHE A 46 -3.71 -23.77 -0.89
N PRO A 47 -2.52 -23.32 -0.43
CA PRO A 47 -1.85 -23.94 0.73
C PRO A 47 -2.70 -23.96 2.00
N HIS A 48 -3.59 -22.98 2.15
CA HIS A 48 -4.49 -22.83 3.28
C HIS A 48 -5.94 -22.65 2.83
N ASP A 49 -6.88 -23.05 3.68
CA ASP A 49 -8.32 -22.81 3.51
C ASP A 49 -8.63 -21.32 3.76
N ILE A 50 -8.37 -20.49 2.74
CA ILE A 50 -8.64 -19.06 2.78
C ILE A 50 -10.04 -18.78 2.26
N ILE A 51 -10.89 -18.22 3.13
CA ILE A 51 -12.21 -17.73 2.77
C ILE A 51 -12.11 -16.27 2.33
N ILE A 52 -12.51 -15.98 1.11
CA ILE A 52 -12.64 -14.63 0.58
C ILE A 52 -14.13 -14.24 0.55
N ASN A 53 -14.45 -13.06 1.06
CA ASN A 53 -15.82 -12.55 1.15
C ASN A 53 -16.28 -11.72 -0.07
N SER A 54 -15.36 -11.43 -1.01
CA SER A 54 -15.64 -10.62 -2.19
C SER A 54 -14.76 -11.04 -3.36
N ILE A 55 -15.34 -11.18 -4.55
CA ILE A 55 -14.58 -11.38 -5.78
C ILE A 55 -13.80 -10.09 -6.08
N PRO A 56 -12.52 -10.16 -6.52
CA PRO A 56 -11.78 -8.99 -6.95
C PRO A 56 -12.57 -8.19 -8.02
N PRO A 57 -12.61 -6.85 -7.97
CA PRO A 57 -13.29 -6.04 -8.96
C PRO A 57 -12.82 -6.34 -10.39
N ILE A 58 -13.73 -6.25 -11.37
CA ILE A 58 -13.43 -6.51 -12.79
C ILE A 58 -12.31 -5.58 -13.29
N GLU A 59 -12.32 -4.33 -12.83
CA GLU A 59 -11.33 -3.32 -13.15
C GLU A 59 -9.94 -3.73 -12.65
N SER A 60 -9.85 -4.27 -11.43
CA SER A 60 -8.62 -4.81 -10.86
C SER A 60 -8.09 -5.97 -11.70
N LYS A 61 -8.98 -6.89 -12.11
CA LYS A 61 -8.63 -8.01 -12.99
C LYS A 61 -8.09 -7.53 -14.35
N SER A 62 -8.75 -6.54 -14.97
CA SER A 62 -8.36 -5.98 -16.26
C SER A 62 -6.99 -5.29 -16.25
N PHE A 63 -6.63 -4.69 -15.11
CA PHE A 63 -5.32 -4.05 -14.92
C PHE A 63 -4.23 -5.07 -14.59
N MET A 64 -4.54 -6.03 -13.71
CA MET A 64 -3.55 -6.96 -13.15
C MET A 64 -3.23 -8.14 -14.07
N ASP A 65 -4.21 -8.67 -14.80
CA ASP A 65 -4.03 -9.87 -15.61
C ASP A 65 -2.96 -9.69 -16.70
N PRO A 66 -2.94 -8.59 -17.50
CA PRO A 66 -1.89 -8.37 -18.49
C PRO A 66 -0.51 -8.23 -17.85
N LEU A 67 -0.41 -7.51 -16.72
CA LEU A 67 0.84 -7.28 -16.01
C LEU A 67 1.43 -8.59 -15.49
N LEU A 68 0.62 -9.42 -14.83
CA LEU A 68 1.04 -10.72 -14.32
C LEU A 68 1.37 -11.68 -15.46
N THR A 69 0.57 -11.71 -16.53
CA THR A 69 0.85 -12.58 -17.70
C THR A 69 2.22 -12.28 -18.31
N ILE A 70 2.57 -11.00 -18.42
CA ILE A 70 3.91 -10.60 -18.90
C ILE A 70 4.97 -10.95 -17.87
N ALA A 71 4.73 -10.70 -16.58
CA ALA A 71 5.68 -11.02 -15.52
C ALA A 71 6.02 -12.53 -15.51
N LEU A 72 5.01 -13.40 -15.54
CA LEU A 72 5.15 -14.87 -15.47
C LEU A 72 5.90 -15.49 -16.65
N LYS A 73 6.01 -14.80 -17.79
CA LYS A 73 6.89 -15.23 -18.89
C LYS A 73 8.38 -14.97 -18.62
N SER A 74 8.75 -14.58 -17.41
CA SER A 74 10.13 -14.23 -17.04
C SER A 74 10.88 -15.47 -16.58
N HIS A 75 12.18 -15.35 -16.33
CA HIS A 75 12.99 -16.43 -15.76
C HIS A 75 12.79 -16.58 -14.25
N GLY A 76 12.07 -15.63 -13.63
CA GLY A 76 11.69 -15.67 -12.23
C GLY A 76 11.38 -14.28 -11.66
N PHE A 77 10.84 -14.27 -10.45
CA PHE A 77 10.40 -13.03 -9.80
C PHE A 77 11.39 -12.56 -8.75
N ILE A 78 11.61 -11.26 -8.70
CA ILE A 78 12.18 -10.58 -7.54
C ILE A 78 11.00 -10.03 -6.74
N ILE A 79 10.75 -10.58 -5.56
CA ILE A 79 9.63 -10.21 -4.69
C ILE A 79 10.07 -9.08 -3.76
N ASN A 80 9.28 -8.00 -3.73
CA ASN A 80 9.42 -6.93 -2.74
C ASN A 80 8.85 -7.36 -1.38
N SER A 81 9.44 -8.38 -0.78
CA SER A 81 9.08 -8.98 0.50
C SER A 81 10.25 -9.81 1.02
N PHE A 82 10.08 -10.47 2.17
CA PHE A 82 10.99 -11.45 2.76
C PHE A 82 10.23 -12.74 3.08
N VAL A 83 10.92 -13.88 3.11
CA VAL A 83 10.31 -15.22 3.15
C VAL A 83 9.46 -15.39 4.41
N GLU A 84 9.90 -14.86 5.55
CA GLU A 84 9.20 -15.00 6.83
C GLU A 84 7.83 -14.28 6.84
N LEU A 85 7.61 -13.30 5.95
CA LEU A 85 6.32 -12.63 5.81
C LEU A 85 5.37 -13.34 4.84
N ASP A 86 5.89 -13.84 3.72
CA ASP A 86 5.07 -14.55 2.72
C ASP A 86 4.84 -16.03 3.11
N GLY A 87 5.75 -16.65 3.85
CA GLY A 87 5.71 -18.04 4.32
C GLY A 87 6.29 -19.04 3.31
N ASP A 88 7.09 -19.99 3.80
CA ASP A 88 7.74 -21.03 2.98
C ASP A 88 6.76 -21.81 2.11
N GLU A 89 5.59 -22.14 2.65
CA GLU A 89 4.53 -22.88 1.94
C GLU A 89 4.04 -22.15 0.69
N TYR A 90 4.00 -20.82 0.71
CA TYR A 90 3.63 -20.01 -0.44
C TYR A 90 4.76 -19.90 -1.46
N VAL A 91 6.01 -19.93 -1.01
CA VAL A 91 7.18 -20.01 -1.89
C VAL A 91 7.17 -21.35 -2.64
N GLU A 92 7.02 -22.46 -1.93
CA GLU A 92 6.96 -23.79 -2.52
C GLU A 92 5.76 -23.94 -3.47
N TYR A 93 4.59 -23.45 -3.04
CA TYR A 93 3.39 -23.47 -3.87
C TYR A 93 3.60 -22.68 -5.16
N TYR A 94 4.12 -21.46 -5.07
CA TYR A 94 4.42 -20.62 -6.23
C TYR A 94 5.36 -21.32 -7.22
N GLU A 95 6.50 -21.83 -6.74
CA GLU A 95 7.49 -22.49 -7.61
C GLU A 95 6.91 -23.73 -8.29
N LYS A 96 6.02 -24.45 -7.60
CA LYS A 96 5.30 -25.60 -8.16
C LYS A 96 4.30 -25.22 -9.24
N ILE A 97 3.48 -24.18 -9.02
CA ILE A 97 2.42 -23.82 -9.97
C ILE A 97 2.94 -23.01 -11.17
N ILE A 98 3.95 -22.17 -10.96
CA ILE A 98 4.48 -21.28 -12.01
C ILE A 98 5.67 -21.91 -12.73
N GLY A 99 6.45 -22.75 -12.05
CA GLY A 99 7.61 -23.44 -12.65
C GLY A 99 8.88 -22.60 -12.72
N HIS A 100 8.95 -21.47 -12.02
CA HIS A 100 10.16 -20.67 -11.88
C HIS A 100 10.32 -20.07 -10.48
N LYS A 101 11.55 -19.69 -10.12
CA LYS A 101 11.90 -19.24 -8.77
C LYS A 101 11.33 -17.87 -8.39
N ALA A 102 11.12 -17.67 -7.09
CA ALA A 102 10.80 -16.39 -6.47
C ALA A 102 11.90 -15.98 -5.47
N TRP A 103 12.66 -14.93 -5.77
CA TRP A 103 13.69 -14.39 -4.90
C TRP A 103 13.15 -13.22 -4.09
N HIS A 104 13.03 -13.41 -2.79
CA HIS A 104 12.62 -12.38 -1.84
C HIS A 104 13.82 -11.48 -1.54
N LEU A 105 13.84 -10.28 -2.11
CA LEU A 105 14.91 -9.29 -1.94
C LEU A 105 14.38 -7.97 -1.36
N GLY A 106 13.17 -8.00 -0.81
CA GLY A 106 12.56 -6.85 -0.15
C GLY A 106 12.91 -6.78 1.33
N PRO A 107 12.47 -5.71 2.00
CA PRO A 107 11.74 -4.58 1.43
C PRO A 107 12.68 -3.60 0.69
N ALA A 108 12.34 -3.26 -0.54
CA ALA A 108 13.10 -2.32 -1.38
C ALA A 108 13.21 -0.92 -0.76
N SER A 109 12.31 -0.56 0.16
CA SER A 109 12.37 0.69 0.91
C SER A 109 13.60 0.80 1.82
N LEU A 110 14.19 -0.33 2.25
CA LEU A 110 15.37 -0.36 3.12
C LEU A 110 16.70 -0.11 2.41
N VAL A 111 16.69 -0.06 1.07
CA VAL A 111 17.89 0.33 0.29
C VAL A 111 18.32 1.76 0.66
N ARG A 112 17.37 2.61 1.02
CA ARG A 112 17.59 4.00 1.43
C ARG A 112 17.83 4.06 2.94
N LYS A 113 19.01 4.51 3.34
CA LYS A 113 19.49 4.44 4.72
C LYS A 113 19.33 5.76 5.46
N THR A 114 19.72 6.86 4.83
CA THR A 114 19.62 8.19 5.45
C THR A 114 18.20 8.73 5.39
N THR A 115 17.91 9.72 6.23
CA THR A 115 16.61 10.40 6.24
C THR A 115 16.35 11.12 4.92
N GLU A 116 17.39 11.71 4.33
CA GLU A 116 17.33 12.41 3.05
C GLU A 116 17.01 11.43 1.92
N GLU A 117 17.72 10.31 1.84
CA GLU A 117 17.43 9.27 0.86
C GLU A 117 16.00 8.76 1.03
N LYS A 118 15.59 8.42 2.25
CA LYS A 118 14.21 7.94 2.53
C LYS A 118 13.16 8.95 2.10
N ALA A 119 13.42 10.24 2.25
CA ALA A 119 12.52 11.30 1.83
C ALA A 119 12.41 11.46 0.31
N GLU A 120 13.43 11.06 -0.45
CA GLU A 120 13.38 10.98 -1.91
C GLU A 120 12.56 9.78 -2.41
N ARG A 121 12.00 8.96 -1.51
CA ARG A 121 11.07 7.90 -1.90
C ARG A 121 9.73 8.48 -2.37
N GLY A 122 9.50 8.35 -3.67
CA GLY A 122 8.24 8.68 -4.32
C GLY A 122 8.25 10.11 -4.82
N GLU A 123 7.10 10.78 -4.75
CA GLU A 123 6.96 12.16 -5.22
C GLU A 123 7.52 13.17 -4.21
N LYS A 124 7.64 14.43 -4.63
CA LYS A 124 8.04 15.50 -3.71
C LYS A 124 6.85 15.94 -2.87
N SER A 125 7.05 16.00 -1.56
CA SER A 125 6.08 16.61 -0.65
C SER A 125 6.09 18.13 -0.79
N THR A 126 4.92 18.75 -0.64
CA THR A 126 4.78 20.22 -0.50
C THR A 126 5.36 20.74 0.82
N ILE A 127 5.50 19.85 1.81
CA ILE A 127 6.07 20.13 3.12
C ILE A 127 7.50 19.61 3.15
N SER A 128 8.45 20.40 3.67
CA SER A 128 9.83 19.94 3.82
C SER A 128 9.92 18.82 4.86
N VAL A 129 10.82 17.86 4.62
CA VAL A 129 11.12 16.75 5.55
C VAL A 129 11.41 17.27 6.96
N GLN A 130 12.16 18.36 7.06
CA GLN A 130 12.49 18.98 8.34
C GLN A 130 11.24 19.42 9.11
N LYS A 131 10.18 19.89 8.45
CA LYS A 131 8.93 20.29 9.10
C LYS A 131 8.18 19.06 9.65
N TYR A 132 8.18 17.93 8.95
CA TYR A 132 7.66 16.66 9.49
C TYR A 132 8.42 16.25 10.75
N LEU A 133 9.75 16.23 10.69
CA LEU A 133 10.59 15.82 11.81
C LEU A 133 10.45 16.75 13.01
N THR A 134 10.45 18.06 12.80
CA THR A 134 10.25 19.03 13.90
C THR A 134 8.90 18.83 14.58
N TRP A 135 7.82 18.60 13.81
CA TRP A 135 6.51 18.35 14.39
C TRP A 135 6.47 17.01 15.13
N LEU A 136 6.99 15.93 14.53
CA LEU A 136 7.03 14.61 15.15
C LEU A 136 7.90 14.57 16.42
N ASN A 137 9.03 15.27 16.45
CA ASN A 137 9.91 15.40 17.62
C ASN A 137 9.24 16.14 18.79
N SER A 138 8.15 16.88 18.55
CA SER A 138 7.39 17.54 19.61
C SER A 138 6.36 16.63 20.28
N LYS A 139 6.18 15.41 19.76
CA LYS A 139 5.16 14.45 20.22
C LYS A 139 5.78 13.41 21.14
N GLN A 140 4.91 12.74 21.90
CA GLN A 140 5.34 11.60 22.71
C GLN A 140 5.51 10.37 21.82
N ASP A 141 6.33 9.43 22.27
CA ASP A 141 6.49 8.15 21.58
C ASP A 141 5.14 7.42 21.47
N ASN A 142 4.90 6.79 20.33
CA ASN A 142 3.68 6.06 20.02
C ASN A 142 2.37 6.88 20.18
N SER A 143 2.41 8.21 20.07
CA SER A 143 1.24 9.07 20.27
C SER A 143 0.59 9.59 18.97
N VAL A 144 1.21 9.32 17.81
CA VAL A 144 0.76 9.82 16.51
C VAL A 144 0.15 8.71 15.67
N VAL A 145 -0.96 9.01 14.99
CA VAL A 145 -1.56 8.15 13.95
C VAL A 145 -1.20 8.70 12.57
N TYR A 146 -0.58 7.87 11.72
CA TYR A 146 -0.41 8.18 10.31
C TYR A 146 -1.58 7.62 9.51
N ILE A 147 -2.14 8.40 8.60
CA ILE A 147 -3.24 7.98 7.72
C ILE A 147 -2.83 8.20 6.26
N SER A 148 -2.85 7.14 5.46
CA SER A 148 -2.60 7.22 4.02
C SER A 148 -3.30 6.07 3.28
N PHE A 149 -4.16 6.44 2.33
CA PHE A 149 -4.85 5.49 1.46
C PHE A 149 -4.10 5.20 0.15
N GLY A 150 -2.80 5.50 0.12
CA GLY A 150 -1.95 5.26 -1.05
C GLY A 150 -2.14 6.30 -2.15
N THR A 151 -1.66 5.95 -3.34
CA THR A 151 -1.49 6.90 -4.45
C THR A 151 -2.65 6.96 -5.43
N ILE A 152 -3.53 5.94 -5.40
CA ILE A 152 -4.61 5.76 -6.37
C ILE A 152 -6.00 5.82 -5.75
N CYS A 153 -6.12 5.76 -4.42
CA CYS A 153 -7.41 5.81 -3.75
C CYS A 153 -7.85 7.26 -3.52
N TYR A 154 -9.06 7.57 -3.96
CA TYR A 154 -9.72 8.85 -3.73
C TYR A 154 -11.04 8.61 -3.00
N LEU A 155 -11.07 8.95 -1.71
CA LEU A 155 -12.28 8.80 -0.91
C LEU A 155 -13.29 9.92 -1.22
N PRO A 156 -14.60 9.62 -1.26
CA PRO A 156 -15.65 10.64 -1.34
C PRO A 156 -15.61 11.57 -0.12
N ASP A 157 -16.03 12.81 -0.33
CA ASP A 157 -16.07 13.87 0.69
C ASP A 157 -16.79 13.43 1.98
N LYS A 158 -17.86 12.63 1.87
CA LYS A 158 -18.57 12.07 3.03
C LYS A 158 -17.68 11.17 3.88
N GLN A 159 -16.87 10.30 3.27
CA GLN A 159 -15.95 9.43 4.01
C GLN A 159 -14.80 10.23 4.62
N LEU A 160 -14.29 11.25 3.92
CA LEU A 160 -13.29 12.16 4.49
C LEU A 160 -13.84 12.90 5.72
N PHE A 161 -15.10 13.37 5.67
CA PHE A 161 -15.76 13.99 6.82
C PHE A 161 -15.85 13.05 8.03
N GLU A 162 -16.24 11.79 7.82
CA GLU A 162 -16.31 10.80 8.90
C GLU A 162 -14.92 10.50 9.49
N ILE A 163 -13.88 10.37 8.66
CA ILE A 163 -12.50 10.19 9.13
C ILE A 163 -12.07 11.40 9.98
N ALA A 164 -12.33 12.62 9.52
CA ALA A 164 -12.03 13.83 10.29
C ALA A 164 -12.76 13.83 11.64
N SER A 165 -14.05 13.52 11.64
CA SER A 165 -14.87 13.47 12.85
C SER A 165 -14.37 12.41 13.84
N ALA A 166 -13.95 11.25 13.34
CA ALA A 166 -13.32 10.20 14.14
C ALA A 166 -11.97 10.64 14.73
N LEU A 167 -11.12 11.32 13.95
CA LEU A 167 -9.85 11.86 14.44
C LEU A 167 -10.07 12.88 15.57
N GLU A 168 -10.99 13.83 15.38
CA GLU A 168 -11.33 14.83 16.40
C GLU A 168 -11.83 14.17 17.69
N THR A 169 -12.73 13.20 17.56
CA THR A 169 -13.29 12.45 18.71
C THR A 169 -12.23 11.61 19.41
N SER A 170 -11.29 11.04 18.65
CA SER A 170 -10.23 10.18 19.20
C SER A 170 -9.19 10.94 20.03
N GLY A 171 -9.00 12.23 19.75
CA GLY A 171 -8.03 13.09 20.44
C GLY A 171 -6.55 12.78 20.15
N TYR A 172 -6.24 11.83 19.26
CA TYR A 172 -4.86 11.52 18.88
C TYR A 172 -4.28 12.60 17.97
N ASP A 173 -2.98 12.84 18.12
CA ASP A 173 -2.22 13.57 17.10
C ASP A 173 -2.14 12.73 15.82
N PHE A 174 -2.18 13.38 14.66
CA PHE A 174 -2.17 12.65 13.40
C PHE A 174 -1.37 13.34 12.30
N ILE A 175 -0.89 12.55 11.35
CA ILE A 175 -0.48 13.02 10.03
C ILE A 175 -1.39 12.32 9.03
N TRP A 176 -2.19 13.09 8.29
CA TRP A 176 -3.14 12.55 7.33
C TRP A 176 -2.85 13.03 5.93
N VAL A 177 -2.48 12.10 5.04
CA VAL A 177 -2.28 12.37 3.62
C VAL A 177 -3.59 12.25 2.88
N VAL A 178 -4.00 13.35 2.25
CA VAL A 178 -5.15 13.41 1.34
C VAL A 178 -4.64 13.68 -0.07
N PRO A 179 -4.71 12.70 -0.99
CA PRO A 179 -4.26 12.87 -2.37
C PRO A 179 -5.00 13.99 -3.08
N GLU A 180 -4.31 14.76 -3.91
CA GLU A 180 -4.96 15.72 -4.80
C GLU A 180 -5.63 14.96 -5.95
N LYS A 181 -6.92 15.23 -6.18
CA LYS A 181 -7.69 14.62 -7.26
C LYS A 181 -7.16 15.12 -8.60
N LYS A 182 -6.74 14.21 -9.47
CA LYS A 182 -6.28 14.56 -10.83
C LYS A 182 -7.38 15.35 -11.57
N GLY A 183 -7.00 16.47 -12.16
CA GLY A 183 -7.94 17.37 -12.85
C GLY A 183 -8.70 18.35 -11.95
N MET A 184 -8.45 18.33 -10.63
CA MET A 184 -8.99 19.31 -9.66
C MET A 184 -7.89 20.20 -9.07
N GLU A 185 -6.78 20.35 -9.80
CA GLU A 185 -5.59 21.12 -9.38
C GLU A 185 -5.90 22.61 -9.15
N ASN A 186 -6.95 23.12 -9.81
CA ASN A 186 -7.41 24.51 -9.70
C ASN A 186 -8.49 24.73 -8.63
N GLU A 187 -8.87 23.72 -7.84
CA GLU A 187 -9.79 23.93 -6.71
C GLU A 187 -9.22 24.96 -5.73
N SER A 188 -10.08 25.86 -5.29
CA SER A 188 -9.75 26.80 -4.22
C SER A 188 -9.48 26.06 -2.91
N GLU A 189 -8.73 26.70 -2.00
CA GLU A 189 -8.47 26.13 -0.68
C GLU A 189 -9.76 25.88 0.14
N GLU A 190 -10.82 26.66 -0.11
CA GLU A 190 -12.13 26.44 0.51
C GLU A 190 -12.79 25.16 -0.01
N GLU A 191 -12.74 24.92 -1.33
CA GLU A 191 -13.26 23.69 -1.94
C GLU A 191 -12.51 22.45 -1.48
N LYS A 192 -11.18 22.53 -1.32
CA LYS A 192 -10.35 21.44 -0.79
C LYS A 192 -10.66 21.11 0.67
N LYS A 193 -11.31 22.02 1.40
CA LYS A 193 -11.64 21.90 2.83
C LYS A 193 -13.13 21.71 3.11
N LYS A 194 -14.00 21.73 2.09
CA LYS A 194 -15.47 21.63 2.24
C LYS A 194 -15.95 20.40 3.01
N TRP A 195 -15.16 19.32 3.01
CA TRP A 195 -15.47 18.07 3.69
C TRP A 195 -15.01 18.06 5.15
N LEU A 196 -14.28 19.07 5.63
CA LEU A 196 -13.86 19.13 7.02
C LEU A 196 -15.01 19.61 7.93
N PRO A 197 -15.12 19.09 9.16
CA PRO A 197 -15.97 19.67 10.18
C PRO A 197 -15.64 21.16 10.40
N LYS A 198 -16.66 21.98 10.66
CA LYS A 198 -16.48 23.43 10.84
C LYS A 198 -15.50 23.72 11.97
N GLY A 199 -14.44 24.48 11.69
CA GLY A 199 -13.38 24.84 12.65
C GLY A 199 -12.44 23.69 13.03
N PHE A 200 -12.40 22.60 12.25
CA PHE A 200 -11.55 21.44 12.52
C PHE A 200 -10.08 21.83 12.68
N GLU A 201 -9.50 22.60 11.76
CA GLU A 201 -8.08 22.96 11.82
C GLU A 201 -7.71 23.85 13.02
N GLU A 202 -8.67 24.59 13.59
CA GLU A 202 -8.45 25.44 14.77
C GLU A 202 -8.40 24.64 16.07
N ARG A 203 -9.11 23.51 16.13
CA ARG A 203 -9.24 22.68 17.33
C ARG A 203 -8.27 21.51 17.36
N ASN A 204 -7.83 21.04 16.19
CA ASN A 204 -7.05 19.81 16.07
C ASN A 204 -5.54 20.09 16.07
N LYS A 205 -4.77 19.14 16.58
CA LYS A 205 -3.30 19.23 16.73
C LYS A 205 -2.52 18.46 15.66
N GLY A 206 -3.22 17.87 14.69
CA GLY A 206 -2.67 17.08 13.60
C GLY A 206 -2.25 17.89 12.37
N MET A 207 -1.66 17.19 11.40
CA MET A 207 -1.19 17.75 10.14
C MET A 207 -1.92 17.08 8.97
N ILE A 208 -2.71 17.86 8.23
CA ILE A 208 -3.28 17.42 6.95
C ILE A 208 -2.28 17.75 5.85
N VAL A 209 -1.88 16.74 5.09
CA VAL A 209 -0.93 16.84 3.98
C VAL A 209 -1.69 16.65 2.68
N ARG A 210 -1.54 17.60 1.76
CA ARG A 210 -2.07 17.49 0.40
C ARG A 210 -1.02 16.92 -0.53
N GLY A 211 -1.40 15.93 -1.34
CA GLY A 211 -0.50 15.29 -2.30
C GLY A 211 0.37 14.22 -1.63
N TRP A 212 1.69 14.45 -1.55
CA TRP A 212 2.66 13.45 -1.11
C TRP A 212 3.25 13.75 0.28
N ALA A 213 3.59 12.69 1.02
CA ALA A 213 4.34 12.76 2.28
C ALA A 213 5.50 11.73 2.26
N PRO A 214 6.63 12.00 2.93
CA PRO A 214 7.76 11.08 3.00
C PRO A 214 7.43 9.89 3.93
N GLN A 215 6.61 8.96 3.45
CA GLN A 215 6.02 7.87 4.24
C GLN A 215 7.07 7.05 5.01
N VAL A 216 8.17 6.65 4.38
CA VAL A 216 9.23 5.87 5.04
C VAL A 216 9.89 6.63 6.19
N VAL A 217 10.00 7.97 6.08
CA VAL A 217 10.52 8.81 7.17
C VAL A 217 9.52 8.87 8.32
N ILE A 218 8.23 9.05 8.01
CA ILE A 218 7.16 9.12 9.02
C ILE A 218 7.02 7.78 9.75
N LEU A 219 7.00 6.66 9.00
CA LEU A 219 6.89 5.31 9.56
C LEU A 219 8.04 4.96 10.49
N GLY A 220 9.26 5.42 10.19
CA GLY A 220 10.44 5.16 11.01
C GLY A 220 10.60 6.07 12.23
N HIS A 221 9.64 6.95 12.54
CA HIS A 221 9.76 7.90 13.64
C HIS A 221 9.16 7.36 14.95
N PRO A 222 9.84 7.47 16.12
CA PRO A 222 9.37 6.93 17.40
C PRO A 222 7.99 7.44 17.88
N ALA A 223 7.65 8.67 17.53
CA ALA A 223 6.33 9.25 17.80
C ALA A 223 5.16 8.49 17.15
N LEU A 224 5.40 7.71 16.09
CA LEU A 224 4.35 7.02 15.37
C LEU A 224 3.88 5.78 16.15
N GLY A 225 2.60 5.75 16.50
CA GLY A 225 1.98 4.63 17.22
C GLY A 225 1.09 3.73 16.36
N ALA A 226 0.54 4.23 15.25
CA ALA A 226 -0.31 3.45 14.37
C ALA A 226 -0.34 3.98 12.93
N PHE A 227 -0.63 3.10 11.98
CA PHE A 227 -0.81 3.44 10.57
C PHE A 227 -2.17 2.96 10.04
N LEU A 228 -3.08 3.89 9.76
CA LEU A 228 -4.30 3.62 9.00
C LEU A 228 -3.96 3.58 7.50
N THR A 229 -4.13 2.41 6.89
CA THR A 229 -3.63 2.13 5.55
C THR A 229 -4.64 1.37 4.69
N HIS A 230 -4.61 1.67 3.39
CA HIS A 230 -5.29 0.91 2.34
C HIS A 230 -4.72 -0.51 2.09
N CYS A 231 -3.66 -0.90 2.81
CA CYS A 231 -3.03 -2.21 2.68
C CYS A 231 -2.38 -2.48 1.31
N GLY A 232 -2.07 -1.45 0.51
CA GLY A 232 -1.20 -1.62 -0.65
C GLY A 232 0.15 -2.19 -0.25
N TRP A 233 0.65 -3.16 -1.01
CA TRP A 233 1.75 -4.02 -0.55
C TRP A 233 3.03 -3.26 -0.19
N ASN A 234 3.39 -2.22 -0.93
CA ASN A 234 4.53 -1.36 -0.56
C ASN A 234 4.36 -0.74 0.82
N SER A 235 3.17 -0.22 1.13
CA SER A 235 2.86 0.35 2.45
C SER A 235 2.88 -0.71 3.55
N VAL A 236 2.41 -1.92 3.26
CA VAL A 236 2.45 -3.06 4.21
C VAL A 236 3.89 -3.40 4.56
N VAL A 237 4.75 -3.66 3.56
CA VAL A 237 6.14 -4.05 3.84
C VAL A 237 6.93 -2.92 4.50
N GLU A 238 6.65 -1.65 4.16
CA GLU A 238 7.25 -0.49 4.84
C GLU A 238 6.84 -0.41 6.32
N ALA A 239 5.56 -0.62 6.63
CA ALA A 239 5.04 -0.60 8.01
C ALA A 239 5.54 -1.77 8.85
N VAL A 240 5.54 -2.98 8.28
CA VAL A 240 6.09 -4.18 8.92
C VAL A 240 7.56 -3.97 9.26
N SER A 241 8.34 -3.43 8.32
CA SER A 241 9.78 -3.18 8.53
C SER A 241 10.07 -2.10 9.56
N ALA A 242 9.15 -1.16 9.74
CA ALA A 242 9.24 -0.13 10.77
C ALA A 242 8.69 -0.60 12.14
N GLY A 243 8.05 -1.78 12.20
CA GLY A 243 7.43 -2.29 13.43
C GLY A 243 6.16 -1.52 13.84
N VAL A 244 5.45 -0.92 12.89
CA VAL A 244 4.29 -0.05 13.16
C VAL A 244 2.98 -0.85 13.08
N PRO A 245 2.14 -0.85 14.13
CA PRO A 245 0.80 -1.43 14.08
C PRO A 245 -0.06 -0.79 12.99
N MET A 246 -0.77 -1.62 12.20
CA MET A 246 -1.63 -1.15 11.12
C MET A 246 -3.11 -1.25 11.50
N ILE A 247 -3.85 -0.18 11.23
CA ILE A 247 -5.32 -0.22 11.15
C ILE A 247 -5.63 -0.45 9.66
N THR A 248 -6.13 -1.63 9.34
CA THR A 248 -6.30 -2.07 7.96
C THR A 248 -7.64 -1.63 7.40
N TRP A 249 -7.62 -0.89 6.29
CA TRP A 249 -8.81 -0.52 5.54
C TRP A 249 -8.55 -0.71 4.04
N PRO A 250 -8.55 -1.96 3.53
CA PRO A 250 -8.41 -2.20 2.09
C PRO A 250 -9.54 -1.52 1.31
N VAL A 251 -9.19 -0.87 0.20
CA VAL A 251 -10.06 -0.05 -0.67
C VAL A 251 -10.00 -0.46 -2.13
#